data_AF-A0A7C1A2X7-F1
#
_entry.id   AF-A0A7C1A2X7-F1
#
_cell.length_a   1.000
_cell.length_b   1.000
_cell.length_c   1.000
_cell.angle_alpha   90.00
_cell.angle_beta   90.00
_cell.angle_gamma   90.00
#
_symmetry.space_group_name_H-M   'P 1'
#
loop_
_entity.id
_entity.type
_entity.pdbx_description
1 polymer ?
#
loop_
_entity_poly.entity_id
_entity_poly.type
_entity_poly.pdbx_seq_one_letter_code
_entity_poly.pdbx_strand_id
1 'polypeptide(L)'
;MNNSKLPFVSFEPINKSFRAYLSMEEFILSDKDPELTIRKAVKIYENSIMEMRTFIKEIQSFRNNRKLLPALKIWQLGNAIFELQHNLNKLSLQLDGLYDHLVRDLGVKRKWLEKVIIFRRYLPDENAIPQSLNWGRCEKGTRRIAEKLRKGLPIE
;
A
#
# COMPACT_ATOMS: atom_id res chain seq x y z
N MET A 1 30.08 -0.11 -4.60
CA MET A 1 28.82 0.02 -3.83
C MET A 1 28.12 -1.32 -3.91
N ASN A 2 28.09 -2.09 -2.83
CA ASN A 2 27.43 -3.40 -2.82
C ASN A 2 25.94 -3.22 -3.08
N ASN A 3 25.44 -3.81 -4.16
CA ASN A 3 24.01 -4.04 -4.40
C ASN A 3 23.50 -5.08 -3.39
N SER A 4 23.44 -4.71 -2.11
CA SER A 4 22.79 -5.57 -1.10
C SER A 4 21.31 -5.60 -1.42
N LYS A 5 20.85 -6.66 -2.10
CA LYS A 5 19.43 -6.95 -2.28
C LYS A 5 18.81 -7.05 -0.88
N LEU A 6 17.71 -6.33 -0.65
CA LEU A 6 17.01 -6.40 0.62
C LEU A 6 16.41 -7.81 0.78
N PRO A 7 16.44 -8.38 1.99
CA PRO A 7 15.75 -9.63 2.27
C PRO A 7 14.24 -9.59 1.98
N PHE A 8 13.70 -10.65 1.40
CA PHE A 8 12.27 -10.82 1.13
C PHE A 8 11.53 -11.41 2.34
N VAL A 9 10.44 -10.75 2.73
CA VAL A 9 9.51 -11.23 3.76
C VAL A 9 8.15 -11.52 3.14
N SER A 10 7.55 -12.64 3.54
CA SER A 10 6.17 -13.00 3.23
C SER A 10 5.37 -13.14 4.52
N PHE A 11 4.08 -12.85 4.48
CA PHE A 11 3.18 -12.97 5.62
C PHE A 11 2.02 -13.92 5.32
N GLU A 12 1.64 -14.78 6.26
CA GLU A 12 0.41 -15.57 6.17
C GLU A 12 -0.51 -15.28 7.35
N PRO A 13 -1.83 -15.17 7.10
CA PRO A 13 -2.79 -15.00 8.17
C PRO A 13 -2.84 -16.24 9.06
N ILE A 14 -2.75 -16.04 10.37
CA ILE A 14 -2.96 -17.08 11.38
C ILE A 14 -3.94 -16.53 12.41
N ASN A 15 -5.13 -17.13 12.46
CA ASN A 15 -6.25 -16.68 13.29
C ASN A 15 -6.60 -15.19 13.04
N LYS A 16 -6.15 -14.30 13.92
CA LYS A 16 -6.38 -12.85 13.90
C LYS A 16 -5.07 -12.04 13.75
N SER A 17 -3.97 -12.71 13.45
CA SER A 17 -2.61 -12.19 13.38
C SER A 17 -1.94 -12.66 12.09
N PHE A 18 -0.65 -12.38 11.92
CA PHE A 18 0.15 -12.86 10.80
C PHE A 18 1.42 -13.56 11.30
N ARG A 19 1.84 -14.59 10.57
CA ARG A 19 3.17 -15.18 10.68
C ARG A 19 4.02 -14.69 9.53
N ALA A 20 5.24 -14.25 9.83
CA ALA A 20 6.21 -13.86 8.80
C ALA A 20 7.11 -15.05 8.43
N TYR A 21 7.52 -15.10 7.18
CA TYR A 21 8.49 -16.03 6.62
C TYR A 21 9.57 -15.22 5.91
N LEU A 22 10.84 -15.57 6.17
CA LEU A 22 12.01 -14.98 5.52
C LEU A 22 12.66 -16.03 4.63
N SER A 23 13.36 -15.61 3.58
CA SER A 23 14.13 -16.55 2.78
C SER A 23 15.37 -17.04 3.57
N MET A 24 15.69 -18.33 3.45
CA MET A 24 16.76 -18.98 4.25
C MET A 24 18.14 -18.34 4.06
N GLU A 25 18.41 -17.78 2.88
CA GLU A 25 19.67 -17.11 2.53
C GLU A 25 19.91 -15.85 3.38
N GLU A 26 18.87 -15.28 3.98
CA GLU A 26 18.88 -14.01 4.68
C GLU A 26 19.07 -14.16 6.20
N PHE A 27 18.77 -15.35 6.73
CA PHE A 27 18.92 -15.68 8.15
C PHE A 27 20.40 -15.77 8.57
N ILE A 28 21.31 -15.98 7.62
CA ILE A 28 22.73 -16.26 7.84
C ILE A 28 23.59 -14.97 7.83
N LEU A 29 23.06 -13.85 7.34
CA LEU A 29 23.86 -12.64 7.00
C LEU A 29 23.61 -11.42 7.90
N SER A 30 22.84 -11.54 8.96
CA SER A 30 22.41 -10.41 9.79
C SER A 30 23.00 -10.47 11.21
N ASP A 31 23.80 -9.46 11.59
CA ASP A 31 24.21 -9.20 12.99
C ASP A 31 23.04 -8.78 13.90
N LYS A 32 21.84 -8.59 13.35
CA LYS A 32 20.62 -8.28 14.12
C LYS A 32 19.92 -9.57 14.54
N ASP A 33 19.36 -9.55 15.74
CA ASP A 33 18.42 -10.57 16.24
C ASP A 33 17.28 -10.80 15.23
N PRO A 34 17.27 -11.97 14.54
CA PRO A 34 16.27 -12.28 13.52
C PRO A 34 14.86 -12.34 14.11
N GLU A 35 14.71 -12.86 15.32
CA GLU A 35 13.42 -13.00 16.01
C GLU A 35 12.81 -11.62 16.31
N LEU A 36 13.63 -10.68 16.80
CA LEU A 36 13.18 -9.32 17.02
C LEU A 36 12.77 -8.62 15.72
N THR A 37 13.52 -8.85 14.64
CA THR A 37 13.22 -8.27 13.32
C THR A 37 11.90 -8.81 12.76
N ILE A 38 11.68 -10.12 12.85
CA ILE A 38 10.43 -10.78 12.48
C ILE A 38 9.25 -10.22 13.26
N ARG A 39 9.37 -10.12 14.60
CA ARG A 39 8.30 -9.57 15.45
C ARG A 39 7.94 -8.14 15.09
N LYS A 40 8.93 -7.30 14.77
CA LYS A 40 8.69 -5.91 14.31
C LYS A 40 8.00 -5.90 12.94
N ALA A 41 8.43 -6.75 12.02
CA ALA A 41 7.83 -6.85 10.69
C ALA A 41 6.36 -7.27 10.75
N VAL A 42 6.02 -8.26 11.58
CA VAL A 42 4.63 -8.69 11.82
C VAL A 42 3.79 -7.52 12.32
N LYS A 43 4.25 -6.78 13.35
CA LYS A 43 3.51 -5.63 13.89
C LYS A 43 3.29 -4.53 12.85
N ILE A 44 4.30 -4.22 12.04
CA ILE A 44 4.17 -3.25 10.95
C ILE A 44 3.10 -3.71 9.96
N TYR A 45 3.18 -4.96 9.51
CA TYR A 45 2.24 -5.52 8.55
C TYR A 45 0.80 -5.53 9.11
N GLU A 46 0.61 -5.99 10.35
CA GLU A 46 -0.67 -6.01 11.05
C GLU A 46 -1.32 -4.63 11.12
N ASN A 47 -0.58 -3.64 11.62
CA ASN A 47 -1.09 -2.29 11.78
C ASN A 47 -1.46 -1.69 10.42
N SER A 48 -0.62 -1.87 9.41
CA SER A 48 -0.90 -1.39 8.06
C SER A 48 -2.13 -2.06 7.43
N ILE A 49 -2.31 -3.38 7.58
CA ILE A 49 -3.50 -4.07 7.09
C ILE A 49 -4.77 -3.60 7.82
N MET A 50 -4.70 -3.38 9.13
CA MET A 50 -5.81 -2.83 9.89
C MET A 50 -6.21 -1.43 9.40
N GLU A 51 -5.23 -0.55 9.19
CA GLU A 51 -5.44 0.80 8.68
C GLU A 51 -6.04 0.78 7.26
N MET A 52 -5.47 -0.01 6.35
CA MET A 52 -5.99 -0.15 4.99
C MET A 52 -7.41 -0.69 4.95
N ARG A 53 -7.76 -1.62 5.86
CA ARG A 53 -9.15 -2.11 6.02
C ARG A 53 -10.10 -0.99 6.45
N THR A 54 -9.66 -0.06 7.29
CA THR A 54 -10.45 1.13 7.67
C THR A 54 -10.72 2.01 6.44
N PHE A 55 -9.70 2.33 5.64
CA PHE A 55 -9.89 3.08 4.40
C PHE A 55 -10.82 2.36 3.41
N ILE A 56 -10.70 1.04 3.27
CA ILE A 56 -11.57 0.26 2.40
C ILE A 56 -13.03 0.31 2.87
N LYS A 57 -13.28 0.20 4.18
CA LYS A 57 -14.64 0.34 4.74
C LYS A 57 -15.22 1.70 4.45
N GLU A 58 -14.43 2.77 4.59
CA GLU A 58 -14.86 4.12 4.22
C GLU A 58 -15.20 4.22 2.73
N ILE A 59 -14.31 3.73 1.85
CA ILE A 59 -14.54 3.70 0.40
C ILE A 59 -15.81 2.93 0.04
N GLN A 60 -16.04 1.77 0.67
CA GLN A 60 -17.25 0.97 0.48
C GLN A 60 -18.49 1.71 0.96
N SER A 61 -18.42 2.45 2.06
CA SER A 61 -19.52 3.29 2.54
C SER A 61 -19.94 4.34 1.52
N PHE A 62 -18.99 5.03 0.85
CA PHE A 62 -19.33 5.96 -0.23
C PHE A 62 -20.09 5.26 -1.37
N ARG A 63 -19.61 4.08 -1.79
CA ARG A 63 -20.24 3.30 -2.87
C ARG A 63 -21.64 2.82 -2.51
N ASN A 64 -21.80 2.24 -1.32
CA ASN A 64 -23.07 1.71 -0.85
C ASN A 64 -24.13 2.80 -0.69
N ASN A 65 -23.71 3.99 -0.25
CA ASN A 65 -24.58 5.16 -0.10
C ASN A 65 -24.76 5.96 -1.40
N ARG A 66 -24.26 5.47 -2.55
CA ARG A 66 -24.31 6.15 -3.86
C ARG A 66 -23.74 7.58 -3.83
N LYS A 67 -22.80 7.84 -2.92
CA LYS A 67 -22.10 9.12 -2.82
C LYS A 67 -20.91 9.14 -3.77
N LEU A 68 -20.55 10.32 -4.26
CA LEU A 68 -19.32 10.51 -5.02
C LEU A 68 -18.12 10.19 -4.13
N LEU A 69 -17.32 9.20 -4.53
CA LEU A 69 -16.12 8.80 -3.82
C LEU A 69 -15.02 9.85 -4.03
N PRO A 70 -14.51 10.51 -2.98
CA PRO A 70 -13.40 11.47 -3.13
C PRO A 70 -12.13 10.79 -3.62
N ALA A 71 -11.42 11.40 -4.56
CA ALA A 71 -10.14 10.89 -5.05
C ALA A 71 -9.09 10.82 -3.93
N LEU A 72 -9.16 11.74 -2.96
CA LEU A 72 -8.31 11.75 -1.77
C LEU A 72 -8.40 10.45 -0.96
N LYS A 73 -9.59 9.86 -0.84
CA LYS A 73 -9.77 8.58 -0.11
C LYS A 73 -9.04 7.42 -0.80
N ILE A 74 -9.00 7.42 -2.12
CA ILE A 74 -8.21 6.44 -2.88
C ILE A 74 -6.72 6.71 -2.72
N TRP A 75 -6.31 7.98 -2.74
CA TRP A 75 -4.93 8.35 -2.51
C TRP A 75 -4.44 7.93 -1.12
N GLN A 76 -5.23 8.14 -0.06
CA GLN A 76 -4.90 7.75 1.32
C GLN A 76 -4.62 6.25 1.44
N LEU A 77 -5.47 5.41 0.82
CA LEU A 77 -5.21 3.98 0.74
C LEU A 77 -3.89 3.67 0.01
N GLY A 78 -3.65 4.35 -1.11
CA GLY A 78 -2.38 4.24 -1.83
C GLY A 78 -1.19 4.64 -0.97
N ASN A 79 -1.31 5.72 -0.20
CA ASN A 79 -0.23 6.19 0.67
C ASN A 79 0.09 5.20 1.78
N ALA A 80 -0.94 4.62 2.42
CA ALA A 80 -0.76 3.57 3.43
C ALA A 80 0.00 2.34 2.89
N ILE A 81 -0.21 1.98 1.62
CA ILE A 81 0.56 0.91 0.95
C ILE A 81 2.05 1.30 0.83
N PHE A 82 2.33 2.54 0.42
CA PHE A 82 3.71 3.02 0.32
C PHE A 82 4.38 3.15 1.70
N GLU A 83 3.63 3.52 2.73
CA GLU A 83 4.11 3.57 4.12
C GLU A 83 4.44 2.18 4.66
N LEU A 84 3.61 1.17 4.38
CA LEU A 84 3.93 -0.23 4.68
C LEU A 84 5.29 -0.62 4.08
N GLN A 85 5.47 -0.39 2.78
CA GLN A 85 6.74 -0.70 2.10
C GLN A 85 7.92 0.06 2.72
N HIS A 86 7.74 1.36 3.00
CA HIS A 86 8.76 2.18 3.62
C HIS A 86 9.15 1.68 5.02
N ASN A 87 8.18 1.28 5.83
CA ASN A 87 8.40 0.79 7.19
C ASN A 87 9.06 -0.59 7.19
N LEU A 88 8.72 -1.48 6.26
CA LEU A 88 9.45 -2.74 6.07
C LEU A 88 10.89 -2.49 5.60
N ASN A 89 11.10 -1.55 4.66
CA ASN A 89 12.44 -1.19 4.20
C ASN A 89 13.32 -0.62 5.32
N LYS A 90 12.76 0.06 6.34
CA LYS A 90 13.51 0.47 7.55
C LYS A 90 14.02 -0.71 8.37
N LEU A 91 13.34 -1.85 8.32
CA LEU A 91 13.82 -3.12 8.86
C LEU A 91 14.77 -3.86 7.92
N SER A 92 15.14 -3.22 6.80
CA SER A 92 15.89 -3.82 5.70
C SER A 92 15.12 -4.95 5.01
N LEU A 93 13.80 -5.04 5.16
CA LEU A 93 12.97 -6.06 4.54
C LEU A 93 12.20 -5.49 3.34
N GLN A 94 11.94 -6.31 2.34
CA GLN A 94 10.99 -6.02 1.25
C GLN A 94 9.93 -7.11 1.18
N LEU A 95 8.69 -6.72 0.90
CA LEU A 95 7.57 -7.67 0.82
C LEU A 95 7.65 -8.49 -0.47
N ASP A 96 7.62 -9.82 -0.36
CA ASP A 96 7.55 -10.73 -1.50
C ASP A 96 6.11 -10.81 -2.03
N GLY A 97 5.87 -10.34 -3.25
CA GLY A 97 4.53 -10.39 -3.83
C GLY A 97 3.52 -9.42 -3.19
N LEU A 98 3.80 -8.11 -3.20
CA LEU A 98 2.93 -7.05 -2.67
C LEU A 98 1.45 -7.20 -3.07
N TYR A 99 1.16 -7.42 -4.36
CA TYR A 99 -0.21 -7.51 -4.83
C TYR A 99 -0.93 -8.71 -4.27
N ASP A 100 -0.27 -9.85 -4.18
CA ASP A 100 -0.90 -11.10 -3.77
C ASP A 100 -1.25 -11.06 -2.27
N HIS A 101 -0.36 -10.51 -1.46
CA HIS A 101 -0.60 -10.18 -0.06
C HIS A 101 -1.81 -9.27 0.14
N LEU A 102 -1.81 -8.11 -0.53
CA LEU A 102 -2.86 -7.11 -0.35
C LEU A 102 -4.21 -7.58 -0.91
N VAL A 103 -4.23 -8.31 -2.03
CA VAL A 103 -5.47 -8.89 -2.57
C VAL A 103 -6.09 -9.86 -1.57
N ARG A 104 -5.29 -10.77 -1.01
CA ARG A 104 -5.72 -11.75 -0.02
C ARG A 104 -6.22 -11.08 1.26
N ASP A 105 -5.43 -10.17 1.83
CA ASP A 105 -5.67 -9.67 3.18
C ASP A 105 -6.67 -8.51 3.24
N LEU A 106 -6.83 -7.78 2.14
CA LEU A 106 -7.80 -6.69 2.02
C LEU A 106 -9.09 -7.10 1.30
N GLY A 107 -9.10 -8.24 0.60
CA GLY A 107 -10.27 -8.74 -0.12
C GLY A 107 -10.67 -7.86 -1.32
N VAL A 108 -9.69 -7.27 -2.01
CA VAL A 108 -9.92 -6.34 -3.14
C VAL A 108 -9.40 -6.89 -4.45
N LYS A 109 -9.98 -6.47 -5.57
CA LYS A 109 -9.54 -6.89 -6.91
C LYS A 109 -8.16 -6.31 -7.25
N ARG A 110 -7.24 -7.14 -7.75
CA ARG A 110 -5.89 -6.74 -8.19
C ARG A 110 -5.87 -5.51 -9.09
N LYS A 111 -6.69 -5.50 -10.15
CA LYS A 111 -6.79 -4.35 -11.09
C LYS A 111 -7.19 -3.04 -10.41
N TRP A 112 -8.00 -3.09 -9.35
CA TRP A 112 -8.37 -1.89 -8.60
C TRP A 112 -7.19 -1.40 -7.75
N LEU A 113 -6.50 -2.33 -7.08
CA LEU A 113 -5.31 -2.05 -6.30
C LEU A 113 -4.18 -1.46 -7.16
N GLU A 114 -3.98 -1.97 -8.38
CA GLU A 114 -3.04 -1.40 -9.36
C GLU A 114 -3.33 0.07 -9.63
N LYS A 115 -4.61 0.44 -9.83
CA LYS A 115 -4.99 1.85 -10.02
C LYS A 115 -4.71 2.69 -8.78
N VAL A 116 -5.00 2.18 -7.59
CA VAL A 116 -4.70 2.87 -6.32
C VAL A 116 -3.21 3.15 -6.18
N ILE A 117 -2.36 2.13 -6.42
CA ILE A 117 -0.90 2.26 -6.35
C ILE A 117 -0.38 3.22 -7.43
N ILE A 118 -0.89 3.14 -8.67
CA ILE A 118 -0.53 4.05 -9.76
C ILE A 118 -0.90 5.49 -9.39
N PHE A 119 -2.11 5.71 -8.86
CA PHE A 119 -2.59 7.04 -8.53
C PHE A 119 -1.66 7.73 -7.53
N ARG A 120 -1.34 7.06 -6.41
CA ARG A 120 -0.36 7.56 -5.44
C ARG A 120 1.03 7.70 -6.09
N ARG A 121 1.53 6.69 -6.81
CA ARG A 121 2.89 6.69 -7.36
C ARG A 121 3.19 7.94 -8.20
N TYR A 122 2.22 8.38 -9.00
CA TYR A 122 2.38 9.53 -9.89
C TYR A 122 1.91 10.86 -9.28
N LEU A 123 1.34 10.82 -8.07
CA LEU A 123 0.89 11.98 -7.31
C LEU A 123 1.36 11.83 -5.86
N PRO A 124 2.62 12.15 -5.52
CA PRO A 124 3.18 11.87 -4.20
C PRO A 124 2.71 12.84 -3.10
N ASP A 125 2.19 14.01 -3.47
CA ASP A 125 1.73 15.05 -2.54
C ASP A 125 0.19 15.08 -2.53
N GLU A 126 -0.40 14.98 -1.34
CA GLU A 126 -1.86 15.02 -1.17
C GLU A 126 -2.46 16.40 -1.45
N ASN A 127 -1.68 17.48 -1.26
CA ASN A 127 -2.15 18.85 -1.44
C ASN A 127 -2.46 19.17 -2.91
N ALA A 128 -1.91 18.37 -3.83
CA ALA A 128 -2.22 18.45 -5.24
C ALA A 128 -3.60 17.85 -5.61
N ILE A 129 -4.35 17.28 -4.65
CA ILE A 129 -5.68 16.71 -4.87
C ILE A 129 -6.76 17.71 -4.44
N PRO A 130 -7.55 18.27 -5.38
CA PRO A 130 -8.68 19.12 -5.02
C PRO A 130 -9.74 18.36 -4.19
N GLN A 131 -10.28 19.00 -3.13
CA GLN A 131 -11.28 18.38 -2.25
C GLN A 131 -12.56 17.96 -3.00
N SER A 132 -12.91 18.68 -4.07
CA SER A 132 -14.07 18.40 -4.92
C SER A 132 -13.83 17.29 -5.95
N LEU A 133 -12.59 16.81 -6.10
CA LEU A 133 -12.25 15.81 -7.10
C LEU A 133 -12.76 14.43 -6.68
N ASN A 134 -13.60 13.84 -7.52
CA ASN A 134 -14.10 12.48 -7.32
C ASN A 134 -13.25 11.45 -8.09
N TRP A 135 -13.22 10.23 -7.56
CA TRP A 135 -12.46 9.11 -8.11
C TRP A 135 -12.94 8.69 -9.50
N GLY A 136 -14.24 8.82 -9.82
CA GLY A 136 -14.78 8.46 -11.12
C GLY A 136 -14.10 9.21 -12.28
N ARG A 137 -13.76 10.48 -12.05
CA ARG A 137 -12.96 11.28 -13.00
C ARG A 137 -11.52 10.80 -13.13
N CYS A 138 -10.95 10.22 -12.08
CA CYS A 138 -9.56 9.76 -12.05
C CYS A 138 -9.38 8.30 -12.51
N GLU A 139 -10.44 7.51 -12.48
CA GLU A 139 -10.34 6.07 -12.65
C GLU A 139 -9.95 5.65 -14.08
N LYS A 140 -10.43 6.38 -15.09
CA LYS A 140 -10.05 6.15 -16.49
C LYS A 140 -8.80 6.96 -16.80
N GLY A 141 -7.72 6.28 -17.16
CA GLY A 141 -6.44 6.95 -17.42
C GLY A 141 -5.76 7.47 -16.15
N THR A 142 -5.87 6.73 -15.05
CA THR A 142 -5.37 7.08 -13.70
C THR A 142 -3.97 7.69 -13.69
N ARG A 143 -3.02 7.10 -14.42
CA ARG A 143 -1.66 7.64 -14.52
C ARG A 143 -1.65 9.07 -15.10
N ARG A 144 -2.30 9.27 -16.26
CA ARG A 144 -2.34 10.56 -16.95
C ARG A 144 -2.93 11.65 -16.05
N ILE A 145 -3.97 11.30 -15.29
CA ILE A 145 -4.66 12.23 -14.40
C ILE A 145 -3.79 12.57 -13.19
N ALA A 146 -3.16 11.58 -12.55
CA ALA A 146 -2.22 11.79 -11.46
C ALA A 146 -1.04 12.69 -11.90
N GLU A 147 -0.48 12.46 -13.08
CA GLU A 147 0.59 13.30 -13.64
C GLU A 147 0.13 14.74 -13.93
N LYS A 148 -1.11 14.94 -14.42
CA LYS A 148 -1.70 16.27 -14.61
C LYS A 148 -1.88 17.00 -13.28
N LEU A 149 -2.47 16.34 -12.29
CA LEU A 149 -2.65 16.89 -10.94
C LEU A 149 -1.31 17.32 -10.31
N ARG A 150 -0.29 16.46 -10.41
CA ARG A 150 1.06 16.76 -9.92
C ARG A 150 1.64 18.02 -10.56
N LYS A 151 1.28 18.31 -11.82
CA LYS A 151 1.73 19.49 -12.58
C LYS A 151 0.82 20.71 -12.41
N GLY A 152 -0.25 20.63 -11.61
CA GLY A 152 -1.25 21.69 -11.48
C GLY A 152 -2.09 21.92 -12.75
N LEU A 153 -2.17 20.93 -13.65
CA LEU A 153 -2.89 21.04 -14.91
C LEU A 153 -4.37 20.65 -14.76
N PRO A 154 -5.28 21.24 -15.56
CA PRO A 154 -6.70 20.92 -15.52
C PRO A 154 -6.99 19.47 -15.94
N ILE A 155 -7.95 18.85 -15.26
CA ILE A 155 -8.51 17.54 -15.61
C ILE A 155 -9.75 17.80 -16.47
N GLU A 156 -9.69 17.36 -17.73
CA GLU A 156 -10.81 17.33 -18.69
C GLU A 156 -11.75 16.15 -18.40
#